data_AF-A0A1Y4N5W8-F1
#
_entry.id   AF-A0A1Y4N5W8-F1
#
_cell.length_a   1.000
_cell.length_b   1.000
_cell.length_c   1.000
_cell.angle_alpha   90.00
_cell.angle_beta   90.00
_cell.angle_gamma   90.00
#
_symmetry.space_group_name_H-M   'P 1'
#
loop_
_entity.id
_entity.type
_entity.pdbx_description
1 polymer ?
#
loop_
_entity_poly.entity_id
_entity_poly.type
_entity_poly.pdbx_seq_one_letter_code
_entity_poly.pdbx_strand_id
1 'polypeptide(L)'
;MNLKKENKKHSVWLSESAWTEVESRYRRDNCSTRNEFIEKAIRFYSGYLDAESADAYLPRVLADVLEGKLNAFGKRMGHLLFKLSVDQNLMGNILAADIEIDPDQLRKARVRCVKEVKETNGEISFEDTVRYQKGAE
;
A
#
# COMPACT_ATOMS: atom_id res chain seq x y z
N MET A 1 20.97 13.08 4.21
CA MET A 1 21.27 14.42 4.78
C MET A 1 19.96 15.17 4.93
N ASN A 2 19.48 15.43 6.16
CA ASN A 2 18.23 16.16 6.37
C ASN A 2 18.49 17.66 6.14
N LEU A 3 18.16 18.16 4.94
CA LEU A 3 18.14 19.59 4.67
C LEU A 3 16.97 20.20 5.47
N LYS A 4 17.29 20.94 6.53
CA LYS A 4 16.31 21.79 7.22
C LYS A 4 15.73 22.76 6.20
N LYS A 5 14.41 22.80 6.08
CA LYS A 5 13.69 23.73 5.21
C LYS A 5 13.84 25.14 5.81
N GLU A 6 14.71 25.97 5.23
CA GLU A 6 14.83 27.38 5.61
C GLU A 6 13.67 28.17 4.99
N ASN A 7 12.68 28.52 5.80
CA ASN A 7 11.56 29.36 5.36
C ASN A 7 11.93 30.83 5.57
N LYS A 8 11.87 31.64 4.51
CA LYS A 8 12.02 33.10 4.56
C LYS A 8 10.71 33.76 4.17
N LYS A 9 10.39 34.91 4.80
CA LYS A 9 9.17 35.66 4.49
C LYS A 9 9.39 36.43 3.19
N HIS A 10 8.52 36.19 2.21
CA HIS A 10 8.46 36.91 0.95
C HIS A 10 7.09 37.60 0.84
N SER A 11 7.07 38.83 0.32
CA SER A 11 5.83 39.58 0.08
C SER A 11 5.49 39.56 -1.41
N VAL A 12 4.26 39.19 -1.74
CA VAL A 12 3.75 39.16 -3.12
C VAL A 12 2.39 39.86 -3.17
N TRP A 13 2.09 40.50 -4.30
CA TRP A 13 0.78 41.06 -4.57
C TRP A 13 -0.01 40.09 -5.44
N LEU A 14 -1.20 39.71 -4.98
CA LEU A 14 -2.13 38.81 -5.68
C LEU A 14 -3.45 39.54 -5.92
N SER A 15 -4.18 39.18 -6.96
CA SER A 15 -5.55 39.66 -7.11
C SER A 15 -6.45 39.10 -6.00
N GLU A 16 -7.50 39.84 -5.66
CA GLU A 16 -8.55 39.38 -4.71
C GLU A 16 -9.16 38.04 -5.14
N SER A 17 -9.34 37.85 -6.45
CA SER A 17 -9.85 36.59 -7.01
C SER A 17 -8.89 35.41 -6.75
N ALA A 18 -7.59 35.58 -6.99
CA ALA A 18 -6.60 34.54 -6.76
C ALA A 18 -6.46 34.23 -5.26
N TRP A 19 -6.54 35.25 -4.40
CA TRP A 19 -6.52 35.05 -2.96
C TRP A 19 -7.77 34.30 -2.47
N THR A 20 -8.95 34.64 -3.00
CA THR A 20 -10.21 33.93 -2.70
C THR A 20 -10.13 32.44 -3.04
N GLU A 21 -9.49 32.09 -4.16
CA GLU A 21 -9.25 30.70 -4.53
C GLU A 21 -8.32 30.00 -3.54
N VAL A 22 -7.26 30.66 -3.07
CA VAL A 22 -6.40 30.12 -2.00
C VAL A 22 -7.20 29.87 -0.72
N GLU A 23 -8.01 30.85 -0.28
CA GLU A 23 -8.78 30.74 0.96
C GLU A 23 -9.84 29.63 0.92
N SER A 24 -10.53 29.48 -0.21
CA SER A 24 -11.60 28.49 -0.37
C SER A 24 -11.07 27.06 -0.56
N ARG A 25 -9.84 26.90 -1.08
CA ARG A 25 -9.30 25.58 -1.46
C ARG A 25 -8.24 25.00 -0.54
N TYR A 26 -7.45 25.80 0.18
CA TYR A 26 -6.29 25.23 0.90
C TYR A 26 -6.66 24.13 1.90
N ARG A 27 -7.77 24.30 2.65
CA ARG A 27 -8.25 23.26 3.58
C ARG A 27 -8.84 22.04 2.85
N ARG A 28 -9.49 22.25 1.71
CA ARG A 28 -10.03 21.16 0.87
C ARG A 28 -8.92 20.29 0.29
N ASP A 29 -7.76 20.88 0.00
CA ASP A 29 -6.54 20.19 -0.41
C ASP A 29 -5.74 19.57 0.79
N ASN A 30 -6.33 19.58 1.99
CA ASN A 30 -5.69 19.10 3.22
C ASN A 30 -4.36 19.82 3.54
N CYS A 31 -4.20 21.07 3.09
CA CYS A 31 -3.07 21.91 3.50
C CYS A 31 -3.33 22.51 4.89
N SER A 32 -2.30 22.50 5.72
CA SER A 32 -2.31 23.09 7.06
C SER A 32 -2.30 24.62 7.03
N THR A 33 -1.70 25.21 5.99
CA THR A 33 -1.57 26.67 5.83
C THR A 33 -1.83 27.11 4.39
N ARG A 34 -2.21 28.39 4.22
CA ARG A 34 -2.29 29.02 2.89
C ARG A 34 -0.93 28.99 2.16
N ASN A 35 0.16 29.17 2.90
CA ASN A 35 1.52 29.12 2.36
C ASN A 35 1.84 27.75 1.77
N GLU A 36 1.43 26.66 2.43
CA GLU A 36 1.62 25.31 1.90
C GLU A 36 0.90 25.11 0.57
N PHE A 37 -0.34 25.60 0.45
CA PHE A 37 -1.10 25.55 -0.80
C PHE A 37 -0.46 26.39 -1.91
N ILE A 38 -0.01 27.61 -1.59
CA ILE A 38 0.68 28.49 -2.54
C ILE A 38 2.02 27.86 -2.99
N GLU A 39 2.80 27.28 -2.08
CA GLU A 39 4.03 26.57 -2.42
C GLU A 39 3.78 25.38 -3.35
N LYS A 40 2.72 24.60 -3.11
CA LYS A 40 2.32 23.50 -4.01
C LYS A 40 1.95 24.02 -5.39
N ALA A 41 1.17 25.11 -5.47
CA ALA A 41 0.76 25.71 -6.73
C ALA A 41 1.95 26.26 -7.53
N ILE A 42 2.90 26.93 -6.86
CA ILE A 42 4.14 27.42 -7.48
C ILE A 42 4.96 26.24 -8.03
N ARG A 43 5.19 25.19 -7.22
CA ARG A 43 5.93 24.00 -7.67
C ARG A 43 5.27 23.30 -8.84
N PHE A 44 3.94 23.21 -8.82
CA PHE A 44 3.16 22.64 -9.91
C PHE A 44 3.35 23.44 -11.20
N TYR A 45 3.20 24.76 -11.15
CA TYR A 45 3.34 25.61 -12.33
C TYR A 45 4.78 25.72 -12.81
N SER A 46 5.77 25.80 -11.91
CA SER A 46 7.19 25.71 -12.27
C SER A 46 7.50 24.38 -12.94
N GLY A 47 7.01 23.26 -12.39
CA GLY A 47 7.16 21.94 -13.01
C GLY A 47 6.46 21.82 -14.36
N TYR A 48 5.32 22.49 -14.55
CA TYR A 48 4.64 22.61 -15.83
C TYR A 48 5.45 23.42 -16.85
N LEU A 49 6.07 24.54 -16.44
CA LEU A 49 6.92 25.38 -17.29
C LEU A 49 8.25 24.69 -17.64
N ASP A 50 8.88 24.04 -16.67
CA ASP A 50 10.06 23.19 -16.89
C ASP A 50 9.73 22.01 -17.82
N ALA A 51 8.45 21.64 -17.89
CA ALA A 51 7.89 20.64 -18.79
C ALA A 51 7.25 21.23 -20.06
N GLU A 52 7.75 22.34 -20.61
CA GLU A 52 7.58 22.62 -22.05
C GLU A 52 8.10 21.46 -22.94
N SER A 53 8.76 20.44 -22.37
CA SER A 53 8.71 19.03 -22.82
C SER A 53 7.63 18.22 -22.07
N ALA A 54 6.37 18.35 -22.51
CA ALA A 54 5.16 18.00 -21.73
C ALA A 54 4.94 16.50 -21.44
N ASP A 55 5.71 15.59 -22.02
CA ASP A 55 5.49 14.14 -21.86
C ASP A 55 6.06 13.54 -20.56
N ALA A 56 6.92 14.25 -19.81
CA ALA A 56 7.71 13.65 -18.73
C ALA A 56 7.23 13.93 -17.29
N TYR A 57 6.48 15.01 -17.05
CA TYR A 57 6.20 15.45 -15.67
C TYR A 57 5.11 14.64 -14.96
N LEU A 58 3.94 14.50 -15.60
CA LEU A 58 2.81 13.78 -15.00
C LEU A 58 3.12 12.29 -14.76
N PRO A 59 3.75 11.55 -15.71
CA PRO A 59 4.16 10.18 -15.46
C PRO A 59 5.17 10.03 -14.32
N ARG A 60 6.11 10.98 -14.19
CA ARG A 60 7.13 10.94 -13.13
C ARG A 60 6.54 11.16 -11.74
N VAL A 61 5.71 12.18 -11.55
CA VAL A 61 5.07 12.44 -10.25
C VAL A 61 4.16 11.28 -9.87
N LEU A 62 3.42 10.72 -10.84
CA LEU A 62 2.59 9.55 -10.60
C LEU A 62 3.43 8.32 -10.22
N ALA A 63 4.56 8.09 -10.90
CA ALA A 63 5.50 7.02 -10.57
C ALA A 63 6.06 7.17 -9.16
N ASP A 64 6.52 8.37 -8.76
CA ASP A 64 7.06 8.64 -7.43
C ASP A 64 6.00 8.38 -6.33
N VAL A 65 4.75 8.80 -6.56
CA VAL A 65 3.65 8.53 -5.62
C VAL A 65 3.32 7.04 -5.55
N LEU A 66 3.22 6.37 -6.70
CA LEU A 66 2.94 4.94 -6.77
C LEU A 66 4.05 4.14 -6.07
N GLU A 67 5.31 4.43 -6.36
CA GLU A 67 6.45 3.79 -5.71
C GLU A 67 6.40 4.00 -4.18
N GLY A 68 6.14 5.23 -3.73
CA GLY A 68 5.98 5.52 -2.30
C GLY A 68 4.85 4.71 -1.64
N LYS A 69 3.69 4.60 -2.30
CA LYS A 69 2.55 3.83 -1.79
C LYS A 69 2.81 2.33 -1.82
N LEU A 70 3.39 1.81 -2.91
CA LEU A 70 3.72 0.40 -3.08
C LEU A 70 4.81 -0.04 -2.10
N ASN A 71 5.82 0.79 -1.84
CA ASN A 71 6.85 0.51 -0.84
C ASN A 71 6.27 0.43 0.58
N ALA A 72 5.40 1.38 0.95
CA ALA A 72 4.73 1.35 2.26
C ALA A 72 3.81 0.12 2.40
N PHE A 73 3.06 -0.19 1.34
CA PHE A 73 2.21 -1.39 1.27
C PHE A 73 3.02 -2.67 1.38
N GLY A 74 4.08 -2.82 0.58
CA GLY A 74 4.97 -3.97 0.57
C GLY A 74 5.63 -4.20 1.93
N LYS A 75 6.09 -3.13 2.60
CA LYS A 75 6.63 -3.23 3.97
C LYS A 75 5.59 -3.73 4.97
N ARG A 76 4.36 -3.20 4.92
CA ARG A 76 3.27 -3.64 5.80
C ARG A 76 2.88 -5.09 5.53
N MET A 77 2.75 -5.48 4.26
CA MET A 77 2.47 -6.86 3.85
C MET A 77 3.57 -7.81 4.29
N GLY A 78 4.84 -7.46 4.09
CA GLY A 78 5.98 -8.25 4.53
C GLY A 78 5.97 -8.51 6.04
N HIS A 79 5.69 -7.48 6.86
CA HIS A 79 5.54 -7.65 8.30
C HIS A 79 4.34 -8.54 8.69
N LEU A 80 3.20 -8.42 8.00
CA LEU A 80 2.03 -9.25 8.27
C LEU A 80 2.28 -10.71 7.89
N LEU A 81 2.85 -10.96 6.71
CA LEU A 81 3.22 -12.30 6.26
C LEU A 81 4.27 -12.95 7.17
N PHE A 82 5.25 -12.18 7.65
CA PHE A 82 6.22 -12.68 8.63
C PHE A 82 5.55 -13.15 9.92
N LYS A 83 4.69 -12.31 10.52
CA LYS A 83 3.94 -12.69 11.73
C LYS A 83 3.07 -13.92 11.51
N LEU A 84 2.33 -13.96 10.40
CA LEU A 84 1.52 -15.12 10.04
C LEU A 84 2.36 -16.39 9.86
N SER A 85 3.54 -16.28 9.25
CA SER A 85 4.47 -17.42 9.07
C SER A 85 4.97 -17.95 10.42
N VAL A 86 5.28 -17.05 11.36
CA VAL A 86 5.67 -17.43 12.73
C VAL A 86 4.52 -18.16 13.43
N ASP A 87 3.31 -17.62 13.39
CA ASP A 87 2.14 -18.23 14.03
C ASP A 87 1.80 -19.59 13.41
N GLN A 88 1.88 -19.71 12.09
CA GLN A 88 1.63 -20.97 11.38
C GLN A 88 2.71 -22.02 11.66
N ASN A 89 3.99 -21.60 11.81
CA ASN A 89 5.07 -22.52 12.20
C ASN A 89 4.91 -23.00 13.65
N LEU A 90 4.57 -22.10 14.57
CA LEU A 90 4.31 -22.44 15.96
C LEU A 90 3.15 -23.43 16.08
N MET A 91 2.02 -23.12 15.43
CA MET A 91 0.85 -24.01 15.38
C MET A 91 1.21 -25.37 14.79
N GLY A 92 1.97 -25.41 13.70
CA GLY A 92 2.42 -26.66 13.09
C GLY A 92 3.27 -27.52 14.03
N ASN A 93 4.19 -26.92 14.78
CA ASN A 93 5.00 -27.64 15.78
C ASN A 93 4.17 -28.15 16.95
N ILE A 94 3.23 -27.35 17.46
CA ILE A 94 2.33 -27.78 18.54
C ILE A 94 1.47 -28.97 18.09
N LEU A 95 0.86 -28.88 16.91
CA LEU A 95 0.04 -29.97 16.36
C LEU A 95 0.85 -31.24 16.12
N ALA A 96 2.08 -31.12 15.60
CA ALA A 96 2.96 -32.27 15.38
C ALA A 96 3.43 -32.94 16.68
N ALA A 97 3.46 -32.19 17.79
CA ALA A 97 3.79 -32.73 19.11
C ALA A 97 2.60 -33.42 19.79
N ASP A 98 1.37 -32.98 19.53
CA ASP A 98 0.16 -33.43 20.23
C ASP A 98 -0.67 -34.45 19.44
N ILE A 99 -0.53 -34.48 18.10
CA ILE A 99 -1.33 -35.34 17.21
C ILE A 99 -0.42 -36.33 16.49
N GLU A 100 -0.81 -37.60 16.49
CA GLU A 100 -0.18 -38.61 15.64
C GLU A 100 -0.57 -38.36 14.18
N ILE A 101 0.40 -37.93 13.37
CA ILE A 101 0.20 -37.59 11.96
C ILE A 101 0.92 -38.64 11.11
N ASP A 102 0.18 -39.40 10.31
CA ASP A 102 0.75 -40.25 9.26
C ASP A 102 1.45 -39.38 8.20
N PRO A 103 2.78 -39.53 7.99
CA PRO A 103 3.52 -38.76 6.99
C PRO A 103 2.95 -38.88 5.57
N ASP A 104 2.38 -40.04 5.21
CA ASP A 104 1.81 -40.24 3.88
C ASP A 104 0.49 -39.49 3.69
N GLN A 105 -0.37 -39.47 4.72
CA GLN A 105 -1.58 -38.64 4.70
C GLN A 105 -1.24 -37.16 4.65
N LEU A 106 -0.24 -36.70 5.41
CA LEU A 106 0.21 -35.31 5.39
C LEU A 106 0.70 -34.90 4.00
N ARG A 107 1.48 -35.76 3.33
CA ARG A 107 1.97 -35.48 1.98
C ARG A 107 0.84 -35.41 0.96
N LYS A 108 -0.13 -36.33 1.03
CA LYS A 108 -1.34 -36.31 0.17
C LYS A 108 -2.18 -35.05 0.43
N ALA A 109 -2.38 -34.68 1.69
CA ALA A 109 -3.11 -33.47 2.06
C ALA A 109 -2.43 -32.21 1.51
N ARG A 110 -1.10 -32.11 1.59
CA ARG A 110 -0.34 -30.99 1.02
C ARG A 110 -0.51 -30.87 -0.48
N VAL A 111 -0.41 -31.99 -1.22
CA VAL A 111 -0.61 -32.00 -2.69
C VAL A 111 -2.01 -31.51 -3.05
N ARG A 112 -3.04 -31.97 -2.31
CA ARG A 112 -4.41 -31.52 -2.50
C ARG A 112 -4.55 -30.01 -2.23
N CYS A 113 -4.07 -29.50 -1.09
CA CYS A 113 -4.16 -28.07 -0.78
C CYS A 113 -3.44 -27.20 -1.82
N VAL A 114 -2.31 -27.65 -2.37
CA VAL A 114 -1.65 -26.93 -3.48
C VAL A 114 -2.51 -26.93 -4.74
N LYS A 115 -3.16 -28.05 -5.05
CA LYS A 115 -4.07 -28.15 -6.20
C LYS A 115 -5.28 -27.22 -6.01
N GLU A 116 -5.92 -27.27 -4.85
CA GLU A 116 -7.06 -26.42 -4.47
C GLU A 116 -6.73 -24.94 -4.64
N VAL A 117 -5.62 -24.46 -4.04
CA VAL A 117 -5.19 -23.06 -4.16
C VAL A 117 -4.95 -22.65 -5.61
N LYS A 118 -4.43 -23.56 -6.45
CA LYS A 118 -4.23 -23.28 -7.88
C LYS A 118 -5.53 -23.21 -8.66
N GLU A 119 -6.46 -24.12 -8.39
CA GLU A 119 -7.74 -24.22 -9.10
C GLU A 119 -8.70 -23.09 -8.71
N THR A 120 -8.63 -22.62 -7.46
CA THR A 120 -9.45 -21.51 -6.96
C THR A 120 -8.78 -20.14 -7.03
N ASN A 121 -7.57 -20.05 -7.62
CA ASN A 121 -6.76 -18.82 -7.64
C ASN A 121 -6.56 -18.19 -6.23
N GLY A 122 -6.49 -19.02 -5.20
CA GLY A 122 -6.31 -18.59 -3.82
C GLY A 122 -7.61 -18.23 -3.08
N GLU A 123 -8.77 -18.32 -3.72
CA GLU A 123 -10.06 -18.22 -3.04
C GLU A 123 -10.37 -19.55 -2.34
N ILE A 124 -9.99 -19.66 -1.06
CA ILE A 124 -10.19 -20.86 -0.25
C ILE A 124 -11.08 -20.53 0.95
N SER A 125 -12.02 -21.42 1.27
CA SER A 125 -12.92 -21.28 2.41
C SER A 125 -12.75 -22.43 3.40
N PHE A 126 -12.75 -22.09 4.68
CA PHE A 126 -12.72 -23.09 5.74
C PHE A 126 -13.98 -23.96 5.74
N GLU A 127 -15.14 -23.41 5.34
CA GLU A 127 -16.38 -24.17 5.25
C GLU A 127 -16.28 -25.28 4.20
N ASP A 128 -15.67 -24.98 3.06
CA ASP A 128 -15.44 -25.94 1.98
C ASP A 128 -14.49 -27.06 2.45
N THR A 129 -13.42 -26.67 3.15
CA THR A 129 -12.52 -27.64 3.79
C THR A 129 -13.26 -28.55 4.77
N VAL A 130 -14.15 -28.00 5.61
CA VAL A 130 -14.94 -28.78 6.58
C VAL A 130 -15.90 -29.74 5.88
N ARG A 131 -16.60 -29.30 4.81
CA ARG A 131 -17.49 -30.17 4.03
C ARG A 131 -16.71 -31.36 3.47
N TYR A 132 -15.57 -31.10 2.84
CA TYR A 132 -14.69 -32.13 2.31
C TYR A 132 -14.24 -33.13 3.40
N GLN A 133 -13.78 -32.67 4.56
CA GLN A 133 -13.32 -33.55 5.64
C GLN A 133 -14.44 -34.42 6.25
N LYS A 134 -15.69 -33.94 6.19
CA LYS A 134 -16.87 -34.69 6.63
C LYS A 134 -17.43 -35.62 5.54
N GLY A 135 -16.79 -35.70 4.38
CA GLY A 135 -17.27 -36.50 3.24
C GLY A 135 -18.54 -35.94 2.60
N ALA A 136 -18.78 -34.64 2.74
CA ALA A 136 -19.97 -33.96 2.21
C ALA A 136 -19.80 -33.45 0.77
N GLU A 137 -18.84 -33.99 0.01
CA GLU A 137 -18.64 -33.76 -1.43
C GLU A 137 -18.33 -35.07 -2.16
#